data_AF-A0A9Q6EM15-F1
#
_entry.id   AF-A0A9Q6EM15-F1
#
_cell.length_a   1.000
_cell.length_b   1.000
_cell.length_c   1.000
_cell.angle_alpha   90.00
_cell.angle_beta   90.00
_cell.angle_gamma   90.00
#
_symmetry.space_group_name_H-M   'P 1'
#
loop_
_entity.id
_entity.type
_entity.pdbx_description
1 polymer ?
#
loop_
_entity_poly.entity_id
_entity_poly.type
_entity_poly.pdbx_seq_one_letter_code
_entity_poly.pdbx_strand_id
1 'polypeptide(L)'
;MDNLQIKILGKIAICITLLIGVAILIISIYPGALNSFFFPVMLVSIVCVPFAVLAILFWGLRTLGRRDLKSIRLRRQTFVPWREVAIIAGIVLVCYVLLKFYIPRRLAFMISRSAFEQVRVKLPISAKGKITLNRKLGLYEVDEYAMDSRGGAYFRVFSGGDGLSPDTISYGFVHQPNSEGSPFGAAKYQVFYLYGDWYWFRVSDDF
;
A
#
# COMPACT_ATOMS: atom_id res chain seq x y z
N MET A 1 -6.97 -7.27 -37.20
CA MET A 1 -7.44 -7.37 -35.81
C MET A 1 -8.79 -6.67 -35.76
N ASP A 2 -9.85 -7.43 -35.49
CA ASP A 2 -11.21 -6.88 -35.58
C ASP A 2 -11.48 -5.88 -34.47
N ASN A 3 -12.33 -4.89 -34.72
CA ASN A 3 -12.72 -3.87 -33.75
C ASN A 3 -13.29 -4.50 -32.45
N LEU A 4 -13.87 -5.70 -32.56
CA LEU A 4 -14.32 -6.50 -31.44
C LEU A 4 -13.15 -6.94 -30.52
N GLN A 5 -12.03 -7.38 -31.09
CA GLN A 5 -10.87 -7.84 -30.31
C GLN A 5 -10.20 -6.68 -29.55
N ILE A 6 -10.13 -5.49 -30.15
CA ILE A 6 -9.59 -4.28 -29.48
C ILE A 6 -10.45 -3.92 -28.26
N LYS A 7 -11.78 -3.96 -28.39
CA LYS A 7 -12.70 -3.68 -27.27
C LYS A 7 -12.60 -4.72 -26.16
N ILE A 8 -12.44 -5.99 -26.50
CA ILE A 8 -12.26 -7.07 -25.51
C ILE A 8 -10.95 -6.86 -24.75
N LEU A 9 -9.84 -6.61 -25.45
CA LEU A 9 -8.54 -6.34 -24.83
C LEU A 9 -8.58 -5.12 -23.88
N GLY A 10 -9.24 -4.03 -24.29
CA GLY A 10 -9.39 -2.84 -23.44
C GLY A 10 -10.15 -3.14 -22.14
N LYS A 11 -11.24 -3.91 -22.21
CA LYS A 11 -12.00 -4.35 -21.03
C LYS A 11 -11.18 -5.25 -20.12
N ILE A 12 -10.41 -6.19 -20.68
CA ILE A 12 -9.51 -7.06 -19.91
C ILE A 12 -8.47 -6.23 -19.16
N ALA A 13 -7.85 -5.25 -19.84
CA ALA A 13 -6.88 -4.36 -19.22
C ALA A 13 -7.49 -3.57 -18.05
N ILE A 14 -8.70 -3.01 -18.22
CA ILE A 14 -9.42 -2.33 -17.14
C ILE A 14 -9.67 -3.27 -15.94
N CYS A 15 -10.14 -4.49 -16.18
CA CYS A 15 -10.38 -5.47 -15.11
C CYS A 15 -9.09 -5.83 -14.36
N ILE A 16 -7.99 -6.05 -15.08
CA ILE A 16 -6.68 -6.35 -14.46
C ILE A 16 -6.21 -5.17 -13.62
N THR A 17 -6.24 -3.95 -14.15
CA THR A 17 -5.85 -2.74 -13.40
C THR A 17 -6.70 -2.56 -12.16
N LEU A 18 -8.02 -2.80 -12.25
CA LEU A 18 -8.92 -2.71 -11.11
C LEU A 18 -8.58 -3.74 -10.03
N LEU A 19 -8.40 -5.01 -10.40
CA LEU A 19 -8.05 -6.08 -9.45
C LEU A 19 -6.74 -5.79 -8.73
N ILE A 20 -5.73 -5.33 -9.48
CA ILE A 20 -4.44 -4.93 -8.93
C ILE A 20 -4.59 -3.73 -7.99
N GLY A 21 -5.34 -2.71 -8.38
CA GLY A 21 -5.60 -1.54 -7.55
C GLY A 21 -6.28 -1.93 -6.23
N VAL A 22 -7.27 -2.81 -6.28
CA VAL A 22 -7.94 -3.36 -5.10
C VAL A 22 -6.95 -4.13 -4.22
N ALA A 23 -6.11 -5.00 -4.80
CA ALA A 23 -5.11 -5.74 -4.05
C ALA A 23 -4.12 -4.81 -3.33
N ILE A 24 -3.64 -3.76 -4.00
CA ILE A 24 -2.79 -2.74 -3.37
C ILE A 24 -3.50 -2.06 -2.19
N LEU A 25 -4.75 -1.65 -2.39
CA LEU A 25 -5.53 -0.98 -1.35
C LEU A 25 -5.75 -1.90 -0.15
N ILE A 26 -5.96 -3.21 -0.37
CA ILE A 26 -6.07 -4.21 0.69
C ILE A 26 -4.73 -4.34 1.44
N ILE A 27 -3.61 -4.48 0.74
CA ILE A 27 -2.28 -4.56 1.38
C ILE A 27 -1.97 -3.29 2.18
N SER A 28 -2.43 -2.12 1.71
CA SER A 28 -2.20 -0.83 2.37
C SER A 28 -2.81 -0.70 3.77
N ILE A 29 -3.80 -1.55 4.07
CA ILE A 29 -4.46 -1.62 5.38
C ILE A 29 -3.45 -1.93 6.47
N TYR A 30 -2.47 -2.80 6.20
CA TYR A 30 -1.45 -3.18 7.17
C TYR A 30 -0.31 -2.14 7.19
N PRO A 31 -0.02 -1.53 8.35
CA PRO A 31 1.10 -0.61 8.48
C PRO A 31 2.42 -1.39 8.30
N GLY A 32 3.35 -0.83 7.52
CA GLY A 32 4.62 -1.48 7.18
C GLY A 32 4.60 -2.36 5.93
N ALA A 33 3.45 -2.92 5.54
CA ALA A 33 3.36 -3.83 4.39
C ALA A 33 3.76 -3.19 3.04
N LEU A 34 3.52 -1.88 2.88
CA LEU A 34 3.90 -1.12 1.68
C LEU A 34 5.30 -0.49 1.76
N ASN A 35 5.96 -0.51 2.91
CA ASN A 35 7.28 0.10 3.06
C ASN A 35 8.41 -0.90 2.83
N SER A 36 8.12 -2.19 2.75
CA SER A 36 9.09 -3.18 2.31
C SER A 36 9.41 -2.98 0.81
N PHE A 37 10.66 -3.22 0.40
CA PHE A 37 11.19 -3.10 -0.97
C PHE A 37 10.28 -3.72 -2.05
N PHE A 38 9.45 -4.67 -1.67
CA PHE A 38 8.47 -5.34 -2.53
C PHE A 38 7.44 -4.38 -3.14
N PHE A 39 6.98 -3.36 -2.41
CA PHE A 39 5.90 -2.51 -2.88
C PHE A 39 6.31 -1.49 -3.96
N PRO A 40 7.46 -0.78 -3.86
CA PRO A 40 7.96 0.03 -4.97
C PRO A 40 8.19 -0.80 -6.24
N VAL A 41 8.75 -2.02 -6.10
CA VAL A 41 8.98 -2.93 -7.22
C VAL A 41 7.67 -3.38 -7.85
N MET A 42 6.65 -3.68 -7.04
CA MET A 42 5.32 -4.04 -7.52
C MET A 42 4.61 -2.85 -8.17
N LEU A 43 4.71 -1.64 -7.61
CA LEU A 43 4.09 -0.44 -8.17
C LEU A 43 4.75 -0.03 -9.50
N VAL A 44 6.08 -0.13 -9.57
CA VAL A 44 6.85 0.06 -10.81
C VAL A 44 6.47 -1.01 -11.83
N SER A 45 6.32 -2.27 -11.45
CA SER A 45 5.92 -3.32 -12.40
C SER A 45 4.51 -3.10 -12.95
N ILE A 46 3.57 -2.60 -12.14
CA ILE A 46 2.19 -2.32 -12.59
C ILE A 46 2.14 -1.19 -13.63
N VAL A 47 3.03 -0.20 -13.53
CA VAL A 47 3.13 0.87 -14.53
C VAL A 47 3.96 0.40 -15.71
N CYS A 48 5.14 -0.15 -15.47
CA CYS A 48 6.10 -0.52 -16.50
C CYS A 48 5.67 -1.73 -17.34
N VAL A 49 4.98 -2.73 -16.78
CA VAL A 49 4.58 -3.94 -17.53
C VAL A 49 3.58 -3.61 -18.65
N PRO A 50 2.49 -2.86 -18.43
CA PRO A 50 1.61 -2.42 -19.51
C PRO A 50 2.34 -1.63 -20.60
N PHE A 51 3.22 -0.70 -20.22
CA PHE A 51 4.01 0.07 -21.18
C PHE A 51 5.03 -0.80 -21.93
N ALA A 52 5.68 -1.75 -21.26
CA ALA A 52 6.61 -2.69 -21.86
C ALA A 52 5.90 -3.64 -22.83
N VAL A 53 4.72 -4.16 -22.47
CA VAL A 53 3.89 -5.00 -23.35
C VAL A 53 3.46 -4.22 -24.58
N LEU A 54 3.01 -2.96 -24.41
CA LEU A 54 2.67 -2.08 -25.53
C LEU A 54 3.89 -1.80 -26.42
N ALA A 55 5.05 -1.54 -25.83
CA ALA A 55 6.29 -1.28 -26.56
C ALA A 55 6.77 -2.52 -27.33
N ILE A 56 6.71 -3.71 -26.73
CA ILE A 56 7.07 -4.99 -27.36
C ILE A 56 6.10 -5.30 -28.50
N LEU A 57 4.79 -5.12 -28.31
CA LEU A 57 3.79 -5.28 -29.36
C LEU A 57 4.04 -4.31 -30.52
N PHE A 58 4.30 -3.05 -30.22
CA PHE A 58 4.59 -2.03 -31.22
C PHE A 58 5.90 -2.34 -31.98
N TRP A 59 6.94 -2.76 -31.27
CA TRP A 59 8.21 -3.15 -31.85
C TRP A 59 8.05 -4.40 -32.74
N GLY A 60 7.40 -5.44 -32.23
CA GLY A 60 7.12 -6.69 -32.96
C GLY A 60 6.32 -6.45 -34.24
N LEU A 61 5.29 -5.61 -34.18
CA LEU A 61 4.53 -5.20 -35.37
C LEU A 61 5.41 -4.44 -36.38
N ARG A 62 6.32 -3.59 -35.90
CA ARG A 62 7.24 -2.84 -36.77
C ARG A 62 8.30 -3.74 -37.42
N THR A 63 8.81 -4.75 -36.71
CA THR A 63 9.82 -5.68 -37.24
C THR A 63 9.23 -6.74 -38.15
N LEU A 64 8.05 -7.29 -37.83
CA LEU A 64 7.32 -8.18 -38.73
C LEU A 64 6.78 -7.44 -39.96
N GLY A 65 6.29 -6.21 -39.81
CA GLY A 65 5.84 -5.39 -40.93
C GLY A 65 6.94 -5.11 -41.95
N ARG A 66 8.19 -4.93 -41.52
CA ARG A 66 9.31 -4.70 -42.44
C ARG A 66 9.64 -5.88 -43.36
N ARG A 67 9.16 -7.10 -43.07
CA ARG A 67 9.47 -8.29 -43.87
C ARG A 67 8.45 -8.60 -44.98
N ASP A 68 7.29 -7.92 -45.05
CA ASP A 68 6.29 -8.25 -46.09
C ASP A 68 5.33 -7.11 -46.53
N LEU A 69 5.76 -5.84 -46.41
CA LEU A 69 4.93 -4.67 -46.70
C LEU A 69 4.90 -4.24 -48.18
N LYS A 70 4.48 -5.13 -49.09
CA LYS A 70 3.89 -4.73 -50.39
C LYS A 70 2.42 -5.13 -50.56
N SER A 71 1.91 -6.13 -49.84
CA SER A 71 0.53 -6.62 -50.05
C SER A 71 -0.48 -6.17 -49.00
N ILE A 72 -0.05 -5.72 -47.81
CA ILE A 72 -0.98 -5.37 -46.74
C ILE A 72 -0.92 -3.86 -46.48
N ARG A 73 -1.77 -3.12 -47.20
CA ARG A 73 -2.26 -1.79 -46.78
C ARG A 73 -2.98 -1.97 -45.43
N LEU A 74 -2.20 -2.11 -44.36
CA LEU A 74 -2.70 -2.04 -42.99
C LEU A 74 -3.14 -0.60 -42.77
N ARG A 75 -4.44 -0.41 -42.98
CA ARG A 75 -5.24 0.76 -42.66
C ARG A 75 -4.72 1.36 -41.35
N ARG A 76 -3.96 2.45 -41.51
CA ARG A 76 -3.22 3.20 -40.49
C ARG A 76 -4.20 3.97 -39.59
N GLN A 77 -5.07 3.24 -38.94
CA GLN A 77 -6.15 3.76 -38.11
C GLN A 77 -6.22 2.91 -36.84
N THR A 78 -5.08 2.81 -36.14
CA THR A 78 -5.04 2.46 -34.72
C THR A 78 -5.72 3.58 -33.96
N PHE A 79 -7.05 3.52 -33.93
CA PHE A 79 -7.87 4.34 -33.05
C PHE A 79 -7.52 3.89 -31.63
N VAL A 80 -6.63 4.62 -30.98
CA VAL A 80 -6.39 4.41 -29.54
C VAL A 80 -7.73 4.66 -28.86
N PRO A 81 -8.27 3.69 -28.12
CA PRO A 81 -9.58 3.83 -27.52
C PRO A 81 -9.42 4.72 -26.28
N TRP A 82 -9.45 6.04 -26.51
CA TRP A 82 -9.16 7.09 -25.51
C TRP A 82 -10.04 6.99 -24.27
N ARG A 83 -11.26 6.45 -24.41
CA ARG A 83 -12.17 6.20 -23.30
C ARG A 83 -11.58 5.18 -22.31
N GLU A 84 -11.05 4.07 -22.80
CA GLU A 84 -10.46 3.00 -21.99
C GLU A 84 -9.19 3.49 -21.31
N VAL A 85 -8.36 4.27 -22.02
CA VAL A 85 -7.18 4.93 -21.45
C VAL A 85 -7.58 5.89 -20.33
N ALA A 86 -8.61 6.71 -20.53
CA ALA A 86 -9.11 7.63 -19.50
C ALA A 86 -9.66 6.89 -18.28
N ILE A 87 -10.35 5.76 -18.46
CA ILE A 87 -10.83 4.92 -17.34
C ILE A 87 -9.66 4.37 -16.54
N ILE A 88 -8.65 3.79 -17.20
CA ILE A 88 -7.46 3.24 -16.53
C ILE A 88 -6.74 4.35 -15.74
N ALA A 89 -6.52 5.51 -16.37
CA ALA A 89 -5.90 6.66 -15.70
C ALA A 89 -6.72 7.12 -14.49
N GLY A 90 -8.05 7.16 -14.60
CA GLY A 90 -8.95 7.47 -13.50
C GLY A 90 -8.84 6.48 -12.34
N ILE A 91 -8.82 5.17 -12.62
CA ILE A 91 -8.64 4.13 -11.59
C ILE A 91 -7.31 4.31 -10.86
N VAL A 92 -6.22 4.51 -11.60
CA VAL A 92 -4.88 4.72 -11.02
C VAL A 92 -4.86 5.99 -10.16
N LEU A 93 -5.45 7.09 -10.63
CA LEU A 93 -5.53 8.34 -9.89
C LEU A 93 -6.32 8.18 -8.59
N VAL A 94 -7.47 7.51 -8.63
CA VAL A 94 -8.28 7.23 -7.43
C VAL A 94 -7.48 6.38 -6.44
N CYS A 95 -6.84 5.29 -6.90
CA CYS A 95 -6.02 4.46 -6.04
C CYS A 95 -4.88 5.26 -5.41
N TYR A 96 -4.20 6.10 -6.18
CA TYR A 96 -3.14 6.98 -5.69
C TYR A 96 -3.64 7.93 -4.59
N VAL A 97 -4.77 8.60 -4.80
CA VAL A 97 -5.38 9.49 -3.80
C VAL A 97 -5.73 8.72 -2.53
N LEU A 98 -6.39 7.56 -2.64
CA LEU A 98 -6.75 6.72 -1.51
C LEU A 98 -5.52 6.30 -0.69
N LEU A 99 -4.43 5.93 -1.36
CA LEU A 99 -3.17 5.55 -0.72
C LEU A 99 -2.47 6.75 -0.07
N LYS A 100 -2.40 7.89 -0.77
CA LYS A 100 -1.73 9.10 -0.29
C LYS A 100 -2.34 9.63 1.00
N PHE A 101 -3.66 9.52 1.15
CA PHE A 101 -4.39 9.94 2.36
C PHE A 101 -4.63 8.80 3.35
N TYR A 102 -4.05 7.62 3.11
CA TYR A 102 -4.18 6.43 3.96
C TYR A 102 -5.66 6.05 4.25
N ILE A 103 -6.57 6.30 3.31
CA ILE A 103 -8.01 6.09 3.50
C ILE A 103 -8.34 4.63 3.84
N PRO A 104 -7.84 3.60 3.12
CA PRO A 104 -8.13 2.21 3.45
C PRO A 104 -7.69 1.85 4.87
N ARG A 105 -6.50 2.32 5.28
CA ARG A 105 -5.97 2.10 6.63
C ARG A 105 -6.83 2.77 7.70
N ARG A 106 -7.28 4.01 7.47
CA ARG A 106 -8.19 4.72 8.38
C ARG A 106 -9.51 3.95 8.55
N LEU A 107 -10.11 3.49 7.46
CA LEU A 107 -11.35 2.70 7.49
C LEU A 107 -11.16 1.40 8.27
N ALA A 108 -10.12 0.63 7.96
CA ALA A 108 -9.82 -0.63 8.63
C ALA A 108 -9.52 -0.45 10.13
N PHE A 109 -8.81 0.62 10.49
CA PHE A 109 -8.56 0.96 11.89
C PHE A 109 -9.86 1.36 12.60
N MET A 110 -10.72 2.18 11.99
CA MET A 110 -12.01 2.55 12.60
C MET A 110 -12.87 1.34 12.93
N ILE A 111 -12.88 0.31 12.07
CA ILE A 111 -13.59 -0.96 12.33
C ILE A 111 -12.96 -1.70 13.51
N SER A 112 -11.63 -1.67 13.63
CA SER A 112 -10.90 -2.38 14.69
C SER A 112 -10.79 -1.58 16.01
N ARG A 113 -11.09 -0.28 16.00
CA ARG A 113 -10.83 0.66 17.10
C ARG A 113 -11.36 0.18 18.45
N SER A 114 -12.57 -0.36 18.49
CA SER A 114 -13.20 -0.85 19.72
C SER A 114 -12.37 -1.94 20.40
N ALA A 115 -11.71 -2.82 19.63
CA ALA A 115 -10.84 -3.84 20.18
C ALA A 115 -9.62 -3.22 20.86
N PHE A 116 -8.97 -2.24 20.22
CA PHE A 116 -7.82 -1.53 20.79
C PHE A 116 -8.20 -0.77 22.07
N GLU A 117 -9.32 -0.07 22.06
CA GLU A 117 -9.84 0.65 23.24
C GLU A 117 -10.10 -0.29 24.42
N GLN A 118 -10.71 -1.45 24.17
CA GLN A 118 -10.94 -2.44 25.23
C GLN A 118 -9.62 -2.91 25.85
N VAL A 119 -8.56 -3.10 25.06
CA VAL A 119 -7.25 -3.47 25.60
C VAL A 119 -6.66 -2.34 26.42
N ARG A 120 -6.73 -1.10 25.91
CA ARG A 120 -6.22 0.09 26.60
C ARG A 120 -6.86 0.29 27.96
N VAL A 121 -8.18 0.11 28.06
CA VAL A 121 -8.93 0.25 29.32
C VAL A 121 -8.68 -0.91 30.28
N LYS A 122 -8.45 -2.13 29.78
CA LYS A 122 -8.20 -3.34 30.59
C LYS A 122 -6.77 -3.48 31.09
N LEU A 123 -5.81 -2.84 30.42
CA LEU A 123 -4.40 -2.82 30.83
C LEU A 123 -3.96 -1.42 31.35
N PRO A 124 -4.64 -0.83 32.35
CA PRO A 124 -4.21 0.43 32.93
C PRO A 124 -2.99 0.20 33.84
N ILE A 125 -1.81 0.45 33.28
CA ILE A 125 -0.56 0.92 33.90
C ILE A 125 -0.19 0.30 35.27
N SER A 126 0.77 -0.62 35.23
CA SER A 126 1.79 -0.73 36.29
C SER A 126 3.21 -0.93 35.72
N ALA A 127 3.35 -1.39 34.48
CA ALA A 127 4.65 -1.60 33.87
C ALA A 127 5.07 -0.39 33.03
N LYS A 128 6.16 0.28 33.41
CA LYS A 128 7.01 1.11 32.52
C LYS A 128 7.67 0.27 31.40
N GLY A 129 6.98 -0.76 30.91
CA GLY A 129 7.57 -1.85 30.14
C GLY A 129 6.66 -2.33 29.00
N LYS A 130 7.29 -3.01 28.05
CA LYS A 130 6.64 -3.67 26.92
C LYS A 130 5.93 -4.93 27.43
N ILE A 131 4.69 -5.13 27.00
CA ILE A 131 3.89 -6.32 27.26
C ILE A 131 3.69 -7.04 25.94
N THR A 132 4.13 -8.29 25.86
CA THR A 132 3.82 -9.14 24.72
C THR A 132 2.34 -9.49 24.72
N LEU A 133 1.63 -9.10 23.67
CA LEU A 133 0.22 -9.37 23.45
C LEU A 133 0.00 -10.60 22.57
N ASN A 134 0.77 -10.74 21.48
CA ASN A 134 0.68 -11.80 20.47
C ASN A 134 -0.75 -12.26 20.18
N ARG A 135 -1.65 -11.31 19.91
CA ARG A 135 -3.07 -11.60 19.66
C ARG A 135 -3.67 -10.71 18.60
N LYS A 136 -4.73 -11.21 17.99
CA LYS A 136 -5.51 -10.47 17.01
C LYS A 136 -6.43 -9.45 17.69
N LEU A 137 -6.27 -8.18 17.35
CA LEU A 137 -7.16 -7.07 17.72
C LEU A 137 -7.87 -6.54 16.47
N GLY A 138 -9.13 -6.94 16.32
CA GLY A 138 -9.91 -6.64 15.11
C GLY A 138 -9.29 -7.30 13.88
N LEU A 139 -8.86 -6.48 12.92
CA LEU A 139 -8.18 -6.96 11.71
C LEU A 139 -6.67 -7.19 11.92
N TYR A 140 -6.08 -6.63 12.97
CA TYR A 140 -4.62 -6.58 13.11
C TYR A 140 -4.11 -7.63 14.08
N GLU A 141 -2.94 -8.20 13.79
CA GLU A 141 -2.18 -8.98 14.75
C GLU A 141 -1.27 -8.02 15.50
N VAL A 142 -1.38 -8.01 16.83
CA VAL A 142 -0.62 -7.12 17.70
C VAL A 142 0.33 -7.96 18.52
N ASP A 143 1.62 -7.72 18.35
CA ASP A 143 2.69 -8.47 18.99
C ASP A 143 3.02 -7.87 20.37
N GLU A 144 3.15 -6.54 20.45
CA GLU A 144 3.50 -5.85 21.69
C GLU A 144 2.60 -4.64 21.97
N TYR A 145 2.41 -4.37 23.26
CA TYR A 145 1.80 -3.16 23.78
C TYR A 145 2.71 -2.49 24.79
N ALA A 146 2.81 -1.18 24.72
CA ALA A 146 3.58 -0.39 25.68
C ALA A 146 2.88 0.93 25.94
N MET A 147 2.96 1.40 27.19
CA MET A 147 2.62 2.77 27.54
C MET A 147 3.90 3.53 27.85
N ASP A 148 4.02 4.73 27.32
CA ASP A 148 5.09 5.64 27.72
C ASP A 148 4.74 6.39 29.01
N SER A 149 5.73 7.02 29.64
CA SER A 149 5.56 7.81 30.86
C SER A 149 4.68 9.06 30.69
N ARG A 150 4.35 9.43 29.46
CA ARG A 150 3.60 10.64 29.09
C ARG A 150 2.13 10.30 28.76
N GLY A 151 1.75 9.02 28.84
CA GLY A 151 0.38 8.55 28.63
C GLY A 151 0.09 8.00 27.24
N GLY A 152 1.06 8.01 26.31
CA GLY A 152 0.89 7.44 24.98
C GLY A 152 0.80 5.92 25.04
N ALA A 153 -0.23 5.34 24.43
CA ALA A 153 -0.47 3.90 24.41
C ALA A 153 -0.20 3.32 23.01
N TYR A 154 0.84 2.51 22.89
CA TYR A 154 1.36 2.00 21.64
C TYR A 154 1.04 0.52 21.49
N PHE A 155 0.63 0.14 20.28
CA PHE A 155 0.35 -1.22 19.87
C PHE A 155 1.18 -1.50 18.62
N ARG A 156 2.21 -2.33 18.76
CA ARG A 156 3.02 -2.75 17.63
C ARG A 156 2.27 -3.86 16.87
N VAL A 157 2.32 -3.78 15.55
CA VAL A 157 1.63 -4.69 14.63
C VAL A 157 2.64 -5.44 13.76
N PHE A 158 3.77 -4.79 13.48
CA PHE A 158 4.85 -5.37 12.68
C PHE A 158 6.18 -4.77 13.11
N SER A 159 7.19 -5.61 13.26
CA SER A 159 8.59 -5.18 13.28
C SER A 159 9.39 -6.05 12.32
N GLY A 160 10.36 -5.44 11.64
CA GLY A 160 11.22 -6.16 10.72
C GLY A 160 12.38 -5.29 10.23
N GLY A 161 13.39 -5.94 9.66
CA GLY A 161 14.52 -5.26 9.04
C GLY A 161 14.05 -4.37 7.88
N ASP A 162 14.73 -3.24 7.68
CA ASP A 162 14.46 -2.34 6.56
C ASP A 162 14.89 -2.92 5.20
N GLY A 163 15.63 -4.03 5.20
CA GLY A 163 16.05 -4.82 4.05
C GLY A 163 17.46 -4.54 3.56
N LEU A 164 18.06 -3.39 3.91
CA LEU A 164 19.43 -3.03 3.53
C LEU A 164 20.36 -2.80 4.73
N SER A 165 19.79 -2.52 5.90
CA SER A 165 20.45 -2.27 7.17
C SER A 165 20.04 -3.35 8.19
N PRO A 166 20.87 -3.62 9.23
CA PRO A 166 20.43 -4.38 10.40
C PRO A 166 19.31 -3.69 11.20
N ASP A 167 18.96 -2.45 10.84
CA ASP A 167 17.98 -1.63 11.53
C ASP A 167 16.57 -2.23 11.48
N THR A 168 15.95 -2.31 12.65
CA THR A 168 14.58 -2.79 12.78
C THR A 168 13.63 -1.61 12.76
N ILE A 169 12.63 -1.67 11.88
CA ILE A 169 11.56 -0.68 11.83
C ILE A 169 10.32 -1.29 12.46
N SER A 170 9.78 -0.60 13.47
CA SER A 170 8.53 -0.94 14.13
C SER A 170 7.37 -0.09 13.58
N TYR A 171 6.25 -0.75 13.37
CA TYR A 171 5.01 -0.16 12.87
C TYR A 171 3.84 -0.53 13.79
N GLY A 172 2.90 0.39 13.93
CA GLY A 172 1.75 0.13 14.78
C GLY A 172 0.78 1.28 14.90
N PHE A 173 -0.07 1.18 15.91
CA PHE A 173 -1.06 2.19 16.27
C PHE A 173 -0.73 2.80 17.62
N VAL A 174 -1.02 4.08 17.79
CA VAL A 174 -0.79 4.80 19.04
C VAL A 174 -1.98 5.70 19.36
N HIS A 175 -2.41 5.66 20.61
CA HIS A 175 -3.36 6.59 21.19
C HIS A 175 -2.60 7.69 21.95
N GLN A 176 -2.88 8.95 21.64
CA GLN A 176 -2.23 10.13 22.23
C GLN A 176 -0.69 10.05 22.17
N PRO A 177 -0.08 10.05 20.96
CA PRO A 177 1.37 10.07 20.84
C PRO A 177 1.97 11.35 21.42
N ASN A 178 3.22 11.27 21.85
CA ASN A 178 4.05 12.43 22.19
C ASN A 178 5.03 12.74 21.04
N SER A 179 5.74 13.86 21.06
CA SER A 179 6.71 14.24 20.00
C SER A 179 8.15 13.77 20.24
N GLU A 180 8.48 13.22 21.40
CA GLU A 180 9.88 12.95 21.80
C GLU A 180 10.31 11.50 21.49
N GLY A 181 9.37 10.57 21.23
CA GLY A 181 9.70 9.23 20.76
C GLY A 181 8.72 8.14 21.20
N SER A 182 9.09 6.89 20.92
CA SER A 182 8.25 5.72 21.21
C SER A 182 8.95 4.72 22.16
N PRO A 183 8.20 3.84 22.82
CA PRO A 183 8.81 2.70 23.53
C PRO A 183 9.52 1.69 22.61
N PHE A 184 9.27 1.74 21.30
CA PHE A 184 9.77 0.80 20.30
C PHE A 184 10.88 1.39 19.43
N GLY A 185 11.61 2.38 19.96
CA GLY A 185 12.69 3.08 19.26
C GLY A 185 12.54 4.60 19.37
N ALA A 186 13.64 5.30 19.16
CA ALA A 186 13.70 6.77 19.20
C ALA A 186 14.01 7.39 17.84
N ALA A 187 14.74 6.69 16.96
CA ALA A 187 15.16 7.25 15.69
C ALA A 187 14.04 7.28 14.65
N LYS A 188 13.99 8.38 13.89
CA LYS A 188 13.03 8.60 12.79
C LYS A 188 11.58 8.32 13.18
N TYR A 189 11.21 8.62 14.43
CA TYR A 189 9.85 8.47 14.92
C TYR A 189 8.90 9.39 14.12
N GLN A 190 7.91 8.77 13.48
CA GLN A 190 6.90 9.45 12.69
C GLN A 190 5.52 8.97 13.10
N VAL A 191 4.60 9.92 13.22
CA VAL A 191 3.19 9.66 13.51
C VAL A 191 2.30 10.26 12.43
N PHE A 192 1.21 9.55 12.16
CA PHE A 192 0.31 9.90 11.09
C PHE A 192 -1.13 9.75 11.57
N TYR A 193 -1.89 10.83 11.44
CA TYR A 193 -3.26 10.89 11.93
C TYR A 193 -4.16 9.83 11.29
N LEU A 194 -4.91 9.11 12.12
CA LEU A 194 -5.95 8.19 11.69
C LEU A 194 -7.34 8.76 11.95
N TYR A 195 -7.71 8.86 13.24
CA TYR A 195 -9.05 9.25 13.67
C TYR A 195 -9.06 9.59 15.16
N GLY A 196 -9.60 10.76 15.53
CA GLY A 196 -9.66 11.20 16.93
C GLY A 196 -8.26 11.26 17.54
N ASP A 197 -8.08 10.63 18.69
CA ASP A 197 -6.77 10.59 19.37
C ASP A 197 -5.85 9.46 18.89
N TRP A 198 -6.21 8.79 17.80
CA TRP A 198 -5.46 7.67 17.24
C TRP A 198 -4.62 8.03 16.02
N TYR A 199 -3.41 7.49 16.01
CA TYR A 199 -2.41 7.65 14.97
C TYR A 199 -1.83 6.28 14.63
N TRP A 200 -1.23 6.14 13.45
CA TRP A 200 -0.27 5.07 13.22
C TRP A 200 1.13 5.64 13.31
N PHE A 201 2.06 4.82 13.79
CA PHE A 201 3.45 5.22 13.93
C PHE A 201 4.38 4.33 13.09
N ARG A 202 5.52 4.91 12.76
CA ARG A 202 6.70 4.23 12.23
C ARG A 202 7.88 4.72 13.05
N VAL A 203 8.75 3.80 13.45
CA VAL A 203 9.94 4.14 14.21
C VAL A 203 11.07 3.19 13.88
N SER A 204 12.29 3.71 13.85
CA SER A 204 13.52 2.94 13.69
C SER A 204 14.17 2.75 15.05
N ASP A 205 14.77 1.58 15.26
CA ASP A 205 15.59 1.30 16.44
C ASP A 205 17.05 1.81 16.31
N ASP A 206 17.35 2.64 15.30
CA ASP A 206 18.70 3.24 15.11
C ASP A 206 19.12 3.99 16.40
N PHE A 207 20.37 3.77 16.83
CA PHE A 207 21.04 4.50 17.90
C PHE A 207 22.09 5.46 17.33
#